data_AF-A0A7J4EEJ3-F1
#
_entry.id   AF-A0A7J4EEJ3-F1
#
_cell.length_a   1.000
_cell.length_b   1.000
_cell.length_c   1.000
_cell.angle_alpha   90.00
_cell.angle_beta   90.00
_cell.angle_gamma   90.00
#
_symmetry.space_group_name_H-M   'P 1'
#
loop_
_entity.id
_entity.type
_entity.pdbx_description
1 polymer ?
#
loop_
_entity_poly.entity_id
_entity_poly.type
_entity_poly.pdbx_seq_one_letter_code
_entity_poly.pdbx_strand_id
1 'polypeptide(L)'
;MPFVRLSDVKLKYYTIGNHKPVVFIAGFGMDHRTWMPQITFFQDKAMVIVFDNRGVGESTGSSGPYTIQMMANDVVKLLDHLKIKKAHIVGSSMGGMIAQEIAINHPDSVDKLVLCSTTAKADKLTREKILQGFEELLKGKVDNIVDVNPYHIVFEKAFNYILQLTFSKEFLAENKHLIKKLLQDYFSKKHYVETI
;
A
#
# COMPACT_ATOMS: atom_id res chain seq x y z
N MET A 1 1.63 -15.99 -15.04
CA MET A 1 1.41 -14.63 -14.50
C MET A 1 2.67 -14.22 -13.75
N PRO A 2 3.20 -13.01 -14.00
CA PRO A 2 4.58 -12.72 -13.64
C PRO A 2 4.72 -12.34 -12.16
N PHE A 3 5.80 -12.81 -11.58
CA PHE A 3 6.34 -12.31 -10.33
C PHE A 3 7.70 -11.69 -10.63
N VAL A 4 8.05 -10.62 -9.94
CA VAL A 4 9.42 -10.13 -9.90
C VAL A 4 10.03 -10.50 -8.57
N ARG A 5 11.21 -11.12 -8.59
CA ARG A 5 12.01 -11.27 -7.38
C ARG A 5 12.92 -10.05 -7.26
N LEU A 6 12.62 -9.21 -6.28
CA LEU A 6 13.51 -8.14 -5.85
C LEU A 6 14.51 -8.71 -4.83
N SER A 7 15.19 -7.85 -4.08
CA SER A 7 16.24 -8.25 -3.13
C SER A 7 15.72 -9.18 -2.04
N ASP A 8 14.72 -8.74 -1.28
CA ASP A 8 14.17 -9.41 -0.10
C ASP A 8 12.69 -9.76 -0.24
N VAL A 9 12.08 -9.44 -1.39
CA VAL A 9 10.64 -9.61 -1.63
C VAL A 9 10.38 -10.13 -3.04
N LYS A 10 9.38 -10.98 -3.18
CA LYS A 10 8.82 -11.40 -4.46
C LYS A 10 7.47 -10.71 -4.63
N LEU A 11 7.37 -9.82 -5.64
CA LEU A 11 6.15 -9.08 -5.91
C LEU A 11 5.33 -9.73 -7.01
N LYS A 12 4.03 -9.85 -6.77
CA LYS A 12 3.05 -10.12 -7.82
C LYS A 12 2.80 -8.83 -8.59
N TYR A 13 2.83 -8.89 -9.92
CA TYR A 13 2.48 -7.74 -10.75
C TYR A 13 1.80 -8.16 -12.06
N TYR A 14 1.16 -7.19 -12.70
CA TYR A 14 0.58 -7.32 -14.02
C TYR A 14 0.86 -6.06 -14.83
N THR A 15 1.04 -6.26 -16.13
CA THR A 15 1.15 -5.21 -17.13
C THR A 15 0.08 -5.43 -18.19
N ILE A 16 -0.75 -4.42 -18.44
CA ILE A 16 -1.84 -4.48 -19.43
C ILE A 16 -1.69 -3.28 -20.37
N GLY A 17 -1.77 -3.51 -21.68
CA GLY A 17 -1.55 -2.48 -22.70
C GLY A 17 -0.06 -2.21 -22.96
N ASN A 18 0.22 -1.36 -23.96
CA ASN A 18 1.58 -1.12 -24.48
C ASN A 18 1.88 0.36 -24.79
N HIS A 19 1.12 1.28 -24.19
CA HIS A 19 1.29 2.73 -24.35
C HIS A 19 2.16 3.33 -23.22
N LYS A 20 1.96 4.62 -22.89
CA LYS A 20 2.68 5.27 -21.79
C LYS A 20 2.39 4.57 -20.45
N PRO A 21 3.41 4.33 -19.61
CA PRO A 21 3.25 3.55 -18.38
C PRO A 21 2.56 4.34 -17.27
N VAL A 22 1.61 3.68 -16.61
CA VAL A 22 0.89 4.19 -15.45
C VAL A 22 0.95 3.13 -14.34
N VAL A 23 1.57 3.47 -13.21
CA VAL A 23 1.64 2.61 -12.03
C VAL A 23 0.54 2.98 -11.07
N PHE A 24 -0.25 2.00 -10.65
CA PHE A 24 -1.28 2.14 -9.63
C PHE A 24 -0.84 1.47 -8.33
N ILE A 25 -0.74 2.27 -7.27
CA ILE A 25 -0.29 1.84 -5.94
C ILE A 25 -1.49 1.81 -5.00
N ALA A 26 -1.88 0.59 -4.58
CA ALA A 26 -3.02 0.36 -3.71
C ALA A 26 -2.78 0.84 -2.25
N GLY A 27 -3.89 1.03 -1.54
CA GLY A 27 -3.91 1.42 -0.14
C GLY A 27 -3.47 0.30 0.81
N PHE A 28 -3.51 0.59 2.12
CA PHE A 28 -3.12 -0.38 3.14
C PHE A 28 -3.97 -1.65 3.00
N GLY A 29 -3.32 -2.81 2.86
CA GLY A 29 -3.99 -4.10 2.81
C GLY A 29 -4.80 -4.40 1.54
N MET A 30 -4.67 -3.56 0.51
CA MET A 30 -5.39 -3.76 -0.75
C MET A 30 -4.41 -4.27 -1.81
N ASP A 31 -4.83 -5.28 -2.55
CA ASP A 31 -4.06 -5.83 -3.66
C ASP A 31 -4.42 -5.17 -5.00
N HIS A 32 -3.75 -5.62 -6.07
CA HIS A 32 -3.92 -5.10 -7.43
C HIS A 32 -5.38 -5.07 -7.91
N ARG A 33 -6.27 -5.94 -7.40
CA ARG A 33 -7.67 -6.06 -7.84
C ARG A 33 -8.50 -4.84 -7.47
N THR A 34 -8.06 -4.02 -6.51
CA THR A 34 -8.73 -2.74 -6.21
C THR A 34 -8.75 -1.80 -7.41
N TRP A 35 -7.86 -2.00 -8.38
CA TRP A 35 -7.75 -1.17 -9.57
C TRP A 35 -8.48 -1.75 -10.78
N MET A 36 -9.26 -2.82 -10.65
CA MET A 36 -9.98 -3.43 -11.80
C MET A 36 -10.78 -2.43 -12.65
N PRO A 37 -11.52 -1.46 -12.08
CA PRO A 37 -12.18 -0.43 -12.88
C PRO A 37 -11.21 0.42 -13.70
N GLN A 38 -10.07 0.81 -13.11
CA GLN A 38 -9.04 1.61 -13.77
C GLN A 38 -8.29 0.78 -14.82
N ILE A 39 -7.95 -0.47 -14.53
CA ILE A 39 -7.37 -1.41 -15.50
C ILE A 39 -8.27 -1.48 -16.74
N THR A 40 -9.56 -1.75 -16.53
CA THR A 40 -10.56 -1.86 -17.61
C THR A 40 -10.66 -0.57 -18.42
N PHE A 41 -10.65 0.59 -17.77
CA PHE A 41 -10.78 1.88 -18.45
C PHE A 41 -9.52 2.28 -19.25
N PHE A 42 -8.34 1.93 -18.75
CA PHE A 42 -7.04 2.38 -19.28
C PHE A 42 -6.31 1.34 -20.15
N GLN A 43 -6.76 0.08 -20.21
CA GLN A 43 -6.08 -0.99 -20.95
C GLN A 43 -5.72 -0.65 -22.40
N ASP A 44 -6.56 0.11 -23.10
CA ASP A 44 -6.34 0.54 -24.50
C ASP A 44 -5.75 1.96 -24.62
N LYS A 45 -5.34 2.57 -23.50
CA LYS A 45 -4.89 3.98 -23.43
C LYS A 45 -3.53 4.14 -22.77
N ALA A 46 -3.11 3.16 -21.98
CA ALA A 46 -1.90 3.18 -21.18
C ALA A 46 -1.29 1.77 -21.09
N MET A 47 -0.01 1.71 -20.74
CA MET A 47 0.55 0.49 -20.14
C MET A 47 0.26 0.54 -18.64
N VAL A 48 -0.84 -0.09 -18.24
CA VAL A 48 -1.28 -0.18 -16.84
C VAL A 48 -0.40 -1.18 -16.10
N ILE A 49 0.25 -0.72 -15.04
CA ILE A 49 1.09 -1.51 -14.15
C ILE A 49 0.41 -1.53 -12.78
N VAL A 50 -0.01 -2.72 -12.37
CA VAL A 50 -0.59 -2.98 -11.05
C VAL A 50 0.22 -4.08 -10.37
N PHE A 51 0.32 -4.01 -9.05
CA PHE A 51 1.10 -4.95 -8.27
C PHE A 51 0.56 -5.05 -6.85
N ASP A 52 0.93 -6.12 -6.16
CA ASP A 52 0.63 -6.27 -4.75
C ASP A 52 1.81 -5.75 -3.95
N ASN A 53 1.56 -4.80 -3.03
CA ASN A 53 2.59 -4.34 -2.10
C ASN A 53 3.17 -5.53 -1.30
N ARG A 54 4.40 -5.38 -0.81
CA ARG A 54 5.03 -6.40 0.05
C ARG A 54 4.09 -6.81 1.21
N GLY A 55 3.95 -8.11 1.42
CA GLY A 55 3.05 -8.69 2.42
C GLY A 55 1.55 -8.63 2.10
N VAL A 56 1.16 -8.23 0.89
CA VAL A 56 -0.25 -8.15 0.47
C VAL A 56 -0.50 -9.11 -0.70
N GLY A 57 -1.70 -9.67 -0.77
CA GLY A 57 -2.14 -10.47 -1.93
C GLY A 57 -1.25 -11.68 -2.15
N GLU A 58 -0.68 -11.79 -3.36
CA GLU A 58 0.26 -12.87 -3.71
C GLU A 58 1.74 -12.46 -3.56
N SER A 59 2.03 -11.23 -3.16
CA SER A 59 3.39 -10.78 -2.86
C SER A 59 3.87 -11.35 -1.54
N THR A 60 5.14 -11.75 -1.47
CA THR A 60 5.72 -12.20 -0.20
C THR A 60 5.91 -11.01 0.74
N GLY A 61 5.99 -11.29 2.04
CA GLY A 61 6.53 -10.35 3.01
C GLY A 61 8.06 -10.42 3.10
N SER A 62 8.65 -9.53 3.89
CA SER A 62 9.98 -9.71 4.48
C SER A 62 9.88 -9.94 5.99
N SER A 63 10.93 -10.47 6.62
CA SER A 63 10.96 -10.83 8.05
C SER A 63 10.99 -9.63 9.00
N GLY A 64 11.24 -8.43 8.49
CA GLY A 64 11.36 -7.19 9.25
C GLY A 64 10.14 -6.27 9.12
N PRO A 65 10.14 -5.14 9.87
CA PRO A 65 9.16 -4.08 9.66
C PRO A 65 9.23 -3.51 8.24
N TYR A 66 8.10 -3.04 7.71
CA TYR A 66 8.09 -2.29 6.46
C TYR A 66 7.95 -0.81 6.71
N THR A 67 8.61 -0.02 5.86
CA THR A 67 8.50 1.43 5.85
C THR A 67 7.91 1.89 4.52
N ILE A 68 7.33 3.08 4.48
CA ILE A 68 6.86 3.69 3.23
C ILE A 68 8.00 3.85 2.22
N GLN A 69 9.19 4.25 2.68
CA GLN A 69 10.40 4.30 1.84
C GLN A 69 10.76 2.96 1.22
N MET A 70 10.68 1.89 2.01
CA MET A 70 10.95 0.53 1.52
C MET A 70 9.97 0.15 0.41
N MET A 71 8.67 0.41 0.61
CA MET A 71 7.65 0.17 -0.40
C MET A 71 7.83 1.07 -1.64
N ALA A 72 8.28 2.31 -1.48
CA ALA A 72 8.59 3.19 -2.61
C ALA A 72 9.77 2.65 -3.44
N ASN A 73 10.82 2.17 -2.78
CA ASN A 73 11.96 1.54 -3.45
C ASN A 73 11.56 0.27 -4.21
N ASP A 74 10.55 -0.47 -3.73
CA ASP A 74 10.04 -1.62 -4.47
C ASP A 74 9.38 -1.23 -5.79
N VAL A 75 8.63 -0.13 -5.82
CA VAL A 75 8.01 0.38 -7.04
C VAL A 75 9.07 0.79 -8.05
N VAL A 76 10.12 1.50 -7.60
CA VAL A 76 11.23 1.92 -8.47
C VAL A 76 11.96 0.69 -9.03
N LYS A 77 12.25 -0.31 -8.19
CA LYS A 77 12.85 -1.57 -8.66
C LYS A 77 11.95 -2.35 -9.61
N LEU A 78 10.63 -2.29 -9.44
CA LEU A 78 9.67 -2.86 -10.40
C LEU A 78 9.76 -2.13 -11.74
N LEU A 79 9.84 -0.79 -11.74
CA LEU A 79 10.05 0.00 -12.96
C LEU A 79 11.38 -0.38 -13.65
N ASP A 80 12.47 -0.50 -12.88
CA ASP A 80 13.77 -0.94 -13.40
C ASP A 80 13.70 -2.33 -14.03
N HIS A 81 13.03 -3.28 -13.37
CA HIS A 81 12.81 -4.63 -13.90
C HIS A 81 12.05 -4.61 -15.23
N LEU A 82 11.05 -3.73 -15.34
CA LEU A 82 10.27 -3.51 -16.56
C LEU A 82 11.00 -2.65 -17.60
N LYS A 83 12.21 -2.17 -17.30
CA LYS A 83 13.01 -1.25 -18.12
C LYS A 83 12.28 0.07 -18.42
N ILE A 84 11.51 0.56 -17.45
CA ILE A 84 10.75 1.80 -17.54
C ILE A 84 11.47 2.87 -16.75
N LYS A 85 12.03 3.87 -17.46
CA LYS A 85 12.73 4.98 -16.80
C LYS A 85 11.79 5.91 -16.03
N LYS A 86 10.58 6.14 -16.54
CA LYS A 86 9.65 7.16 -16.05
C LYS A 86 8.20 6.74 -16.28
N ALA A 87 7.32 6.93 -15.29
CA ALA A 87 5.90 6.57 -15.38
C ALA A 87 4.98 7.60 -14.71
N HIS A 88 3.69 7.60 -15.08
CA HIS A 88 2.67 8.25 -14.25
C HIS A 88 2.44 7.40 -12.99
N ILE A 89 2.47 8.02 -11.82
CA ILE A 89 2.30 7.34 -10.53
C ILE A 89 0.98 7.77 -9.91
N VAL A 90 0.10 6.80 -9.66
CA VAL A 90 -1.21 6.99 -9.06
C VAL A 90 -1.24 6.22 -7.74
N GLY A 91 -1.49 6.93 -6.63
CA GLY A 91 -1.49 6.33 -5.30
C GLY A 91 -2.77 6.64 -4.53
N SER A 92 -3.38 5.61 -3.92
CA SER A 92 -4.56 5.77 -3.05
C SER A 92 -4.22 5.50 -1.58
N SER A 93 -4.62 6.38 -0.67
CA SER A 93 -4.38 6.24 0.78
C SER A 93 -2.89 5.97 1.10
N MET A 94 -2.52 4.81 1.64
CA MET A 94 -1.12 4.38 1.82
C MET A 94 -0.32 4.44 0.52
N GLY A 95 -0.92 4.02 -0.60
CA GLY A 95 -0.29 4.10 -1.91
C GLY A 95 0.01 5.54 -2.32
N GLY A 96 -0.78 6.51 -1.86
CA GLY A 96 -0.49 7.93 -2.02
C GLY A 96 0.71 8.40 -1.19
N MET A 97 0.95 7.80 -0.01
CA MET A 97 2.16 8.07 0.78
C MET A 97 3.41 7.48 0.10
N ILE A 98 3.29 6.26 -0.44
CA ILE A 98 4.35 5.63 -1.24
C ILE A 98 4.66 6.49 -2.47
N ALA A 99 3.63 6.95 -3.19
CA ALA A 99 3.79 7.79 -4.37
C ALA A 99 4.51 9.11 -4.07
N GLN A 100 4.19 9.75 -2.94
CA GLN A 100 4.91 10.95 -2.46
C GLN A 100 6.38 10.64 -2.18
N GLU A 101 6.68 9.51 -1.54
CA GLU A 101 8.05 9.10 -1.23
C GLU A 101 8.89 8.82 -2.49
N ILE A 102 8.28 8.26 -3.54
CA ILE A 102 8.92 8.10 -4.86
C ILE A 102 9.20 9.49 -5.45
N ALA A 103 8.24 10.41 -5.42
CA ALA A 103 8.44 11.75 -5.98
C ALA A 103 9.54 12.55 -5.26
N ILE A 104 9.73 12.32 -3.96
CA ILE A 104 10.78 12.98 -3.16
C ILE A 104 12.16 12.35 -3.42
N ASN A 105 12.27 11.02 -3.35
CA ASN A 105 13.56 10.34 -3.36
C ASN A 105 14.00 9.82 -4.74
N HIS A 106 13.06 9.69 -5.67
CA HIS A 106 13.27 9.16 -7.03
C HIS A 106 12.52 10.01 -8.07
N PRO A 107 12.68 11.35 -8.09
CA PRO A 107 11.89 12.25 -8.94
C PRO A 107 12.00 11.92 -10.43
N ASP A 108 13.15 11.41 -10.87
CA ASP A 108 13.38 11.02 -12.27
C ASP A 108 12.51 9.85 -12.74
N SER A 109 11.94 9.08 -11.81
CA SER A 109 11.01 7.99 -12.10
C SER A 109 9.57 8.46 -12.31
N VAL A 110 9.25 9.73 -11.97
CA VAL A 110 7.87 10.26 -11.92
C VAL A 110 7.60 11.23 -13.05
N ASP A 111 6.68 10.89 -13.96
CA ASP A 111 6.22 11.80 -15.03
C ASP A 111 5.03 12.66 -14.61
N LYS A 112 4.04 12.04 -13.97
CA LYS A 112 2.90 12.73 -13.35
C LYS A 112 2.58 12.04 -12.05
N LEU A 113 2.11 12.79 -11.07
CA LEU A 113 1.73 12.29 -9.75
C LEU A 113 0.24 12.53 -9.52
N VAL A 114 -0.50 11.49 -9.12
CA VAL A 114 -1.91 11.57 -8.76
C VAL A 114 -2.08 10.99 -7.36
N LEU A 115 -2.64 11.79 -6.45
CA LEU A 115 -2.81 11.46 -5.03
C LEU A 115 -4.30 11.38 -4.69
N CYS A 116 -4.78 10.19 -4.32
CA CYS A 116 -6.17 9.93 -4.00
C CYS A 116 -6.33 9.65 -2.51
N SER A 117 -7.13 10.45 -1.80
CA SER A 117 -7.51 10.20 -0.39
C SER A 117 -6.33 9.84 0.54
N THR A 118 -5.23 10.59 0.43
CA THR A 118 -3.99 10.37 1.18
C THR A 118 -3.66 11.58 2.04
N THR A 119 -2.61 11.48 2.86
CA THR A 119 -2.06 12.62 3.60
C THR A 119 -0.54 12.65 3.50
N ALA A 120 0.03 13.84 3.50
CA ALA A 120 1.47 14.04 3.61
C ALA A 120 1.96 13.77 5.04
N LYS A 121 1.15 14.06 6.06
CA LYS A 121 1.47 13.81 7.47
C LYS A 121 0.17 13.82 8.27
N ALA A 122 -0.03 12.81 9.11
CA ALA A 122 -1.09 12.87 10.12
C ALA A 122 -0.61 13.71 11.30
N ASP A 123 -1.46 14.58 11.83
CA ASP A 123 -1.18 15.26 13.10
C ASP A 123 -1.11 14.25 14.25
N LYS A 124 -0.56 14.67 15.39
CA LYS A 124 -0.29 13.80 16.54
C LYS A 124 -1.57 13.09 17.02
N LEU A 125 -2.68 13.82 17.12
CA LEU A 125 -3.95 13.29 17.63
C LEU A 125 -4.55 12.29 16.66
N THR A 126 -4.56 12.62 15.37
CA THR A 126 -5.01 11.70 14.31
C THR A 126 -4.17 10.43 14.29
N ARG A 127 -2.84 10.55 14.37
CA ARG A 127 -1.94 9.39 14.46
C ARG A 127 -2.23 8.53 15.69
N GLU A 128 -2.35 9.12 16.87
CA GLU A 128 -2.61 8.40 18.11
C GLU A 128 -3.93 7.65 18.05
N LYS A 129 -5.00 8.30 17.58
CA LYS A 129 -6.31 7.68 17.39
C LYS A 129 -6.27 6.52 16.40
N ILE A 130 -5.58 6.70 15.28
CA ILE A 130 -5.45 5.64 14.29
C ILE A 130 -4.68 4.46 14.89
N LEU A 131 -3.52 4.69 15.49
CA LEU A 131 -2.72 3.64 16.14
C LEU A 131 -3.49 2.92 17.25
N GLN A 132 -4.28 3.65 18.05
CA GLN A 132 -5.14 3.05 19.06
C GLN A 132 -6.20 2.15 18.43
N GLY A 133 -6.91 2.62 17.39
CA GLY A 133 -7.89 1.80 16.67
C GLY A 133 -7.28 0.52 16.11
N PHE A 134 -6.06 0.61 15.60
CA PHE A 134 -5.27 -0.55 15.15
C PHE A 134 -4.89 -1.51 16.27
N GLU A 135 -4.45 -0.99 17.42
CA GLU A 135 -4.13 -1.83 18.58
C GLU A 135 -5.34 -2.58 19.11
N GLU A 136 -6.50 -1.94 19.17
CA GLU A 136 -7.74 -2.58 19.61
C GLU A 136 -8.20 -3.67 18.65
N LEU A 137 -8.11 -3.41 17.33
CA LEU A 137 -8.31 -4.41 16.28
C LEU A 137 -7.43 -5.66 16.47
N LEU A 138 -6.16 -5.46 16.81
CA LEU A 138 -5.21 -6.56 17.02
C LEU A 138 -5.44 -7.29 18.36
N LYS A 139 -5.88 -6.58 19.40
CA LYS A 139 -6.16 -7.13 20.75
C LYS A 139 -7.43 -7.96 20.80
N GLY A 140 -8.46 -7.66 20.00
CA GLY A 140 -9.71 -8.40 20.05
C GLY A 140 -10.58 -8.26 18.79
N LYS A 141 -11.13 -9.40 18.36
CA LYS A 141 -12.22 -9.56 17.38
C LYS A 141 -11.85 -9.62 15.90
N VAL A 142 -11.02 -10.59 15.51
CA VAL A 142 -11.01 -11.08 14.11
C VAL A 142 -12.28 -11.91 13.81
N ASP A 143 -13.09 -12.24 14.83
CA ASP A 143 -14.20 -13.20 14.72
C ASP A 143 -15.58 -12.59 14.38
N ASN A 144 -15.75 -11.27 14.33
CA ASN A 144 -17.04 -10.64 14.00
C ASN A 144 -17.01 -9.93 12.65
N ILE A 145 -17.14 -10.73 11.57
CA ILE A 145 -17.29 -10.22 10.19
C ILE A 145 -18.64 -9.52 9.97
N VAL A 146 -19.63 -9.75 10.85
CA VAL A 146 -20.96 -9.14 10.75
C VAL A 146 -21.30 -8.43 12.06
N ASP A 147 -20.93 -7.16 12.16
CA ASP A 147 -21.50 -6.26 13.17
C ASP A 147 -22.51 -5.33 12.49
N VAL A 148 -23.79 -5.51 12.82
CA VAL A 148 -24.94 -4.75 12.30
C VAL A 148 -25.15 -3.41 13.01
N ASN A 149 -24.25 -3.00 13.92
CA ASN A 149 -24.39 -1.74 14.65
C ASN A 149 -24.07 -0.52 13.74
N PRO A 150 -25.04 0.35 13.43
CA PRO A 150 -24.86 1.50 12.54
C PRO A 150 -24.04 2.65 13.15
N TYR A 151 -23.68 2.55 14.43
CA TYR A 151 -22.89 3.55 15.16
C TYR A 151 -21.41 3.17 15.34
N HIS A 152 -20.98 1.97 14.92
CA HIS A 152 -19.56 1.65 14.81
C HIS A 152 -18.95 2.41 13.64
N ILE A 153 -17.81 3.06 13.88
CA ILE A 153 -17.12 3.91 12.91
C ILE A 153 -16.80 3.07 11.67
N VAL A 154 -17.37 3.44 10.51
CA VAL A 154 -17.22 2.78 9.19
C VAL A 154 -15.77 2.36 8.90
N PHE A 155 -14.82 3.13 9.40
CA PHE A 155 -13.39 2.86 9.32
C PHE A 155 -12.99 1.52 9.97
N GLU A 156 -13.39 1.20 11.19
CA GLU A 156 -12.97 -0.04 11.88
C GLU A 156 -13.48 -1.30 11.17
N LYS A 157 -14.71 -1.25 10.63
CA LYS A 157 -15.30 -2.37 9.88
C LYS A 157 -14.61 -2.58 8.55
N ALA A 158 -14.43 -1.50 7.78
CA ALA A 158 -13.70 -1.54 6.51
C ALA A 158 -12.26 -2.03 6.73
N PHE A 159 -11.65 -1.60 7.83
CA PHE A 159 -10.28 -1.90 8.15
C PHE A 159 -10.07 -3.37 8.59
N ASN A 160 -10.96 -3.92 9.43
CA ASN A 160 -11.00 -5.35 9.77
C ASN A 160 -11.18 -6.23 8.52
N TYR A 161 -12.10 -5.83 7.64
CA TYR A 161 -12.36 -6.55 6.40
C TYR A 161 -11.13 -6.54 5.49
N ILE A 162 -10.49 -5.38 5.32
CA ILE A 162 -9.25 -5.23 4.54
C ILE A 162 -8.14 -6.13 5.10
N LEU A 163 -7.91 -6.14 6.42
CA LEU A 163 -6.87 -6.99 7.02
C LEU A 163 -7.06 -8.47 6.70
N GLN A 164 -8.30 -8.97 6.74
CA GLN A 164 -8.61 -10.37 6.42
C GLN A 164 -8.51 -10.70 4.93
N LEU A 165 -8.68 -9.71 4.06
CA LEU A 165 -8.38 -9.84 2.63
C LEU A 165 -6.87 -9.78 2.34
N THR A 166 -6.12 -9.09 3.20
CA THR A 166 -4.67 -8.86 3.03
C THR A 166 -3.86 -10.06 3.47
N PHE A 167 -4.16 -10.59 4.64
CA PHE A 167 -3.37 -11.57 5.38
C PHE A 167 -4.26 -12.77 5.73
N SER A 168 -3.71 -13.98 5.68
CA SER A 168 -4.48 -15.17 6.11
C SER A 168 -4.81 -15.08 7.61
N LYS A 169 -5.85 -15.80 8.05
CA LYS A 169 -6.28 -15.83 9.45
C LYS A 169 -5.15 -16.34 10.36
N GLU A 170 -4.41 -17.35 9.90
CA GLU A 170 -3.27 -17.95 10.59
C GLU A 170 -2.12 -16.94 10.71
N PHE A 171 -1.79 -16.26 9.61
CA PHE A 171 -0.76 -15.22 9.62
C PHE A 171 -1.11 -14.08 10.58
N LEU A 172 -2.36 -13.62 10.56
CA LEU A 172 -2.87 -12.59 11.47
C LEU A 172 -2.79 -13.01 12.93
N ALA A 173 -3.10 -14.27 13.25
CA ALA A 173 -3.06 -14.78 14.62
C ALA A 173 -1.63 -14.79 15.19
N GLU A 174 -0.66 -15.22 14.38
CA GLU A 174 0.73 -15.41 14.81
C GLU A 174 1.59 -14.14 14.72
N ASN A 175 1.27 -13.22 13.79
CA ASN A 175 2.16 -12.13 13.41
C ASN A 175 1.63 -10.73 13.77
N LYS A 176 0.71 -10.63 14.75
CA LYS A 176 0.12 -9.35 15.21
C LYS A 176 1.16 -8.25 15.50
N HIS A 177 2.31 -8.65 16.06
CA HIS A 177 3.41 -7.74 16.39
C HIS A 177 4.08 -7.11 15.14
N LEU A 178 4.20 -7.85 14.03
CA LEU A 178 4.73 -7.33 12.76
C LEU A 178 3.78 -6.32 12.14
N ILE A 179 2.47 -6.61 12.17
CA ILE A 179 1.44 -5.72 11.66
C ILE A 179 1.39 -4.43 12.48
N LYS A 180 1.44 -4.52 13.82
CA LYS A 180 1.52 -3.34 14.68
C LYS A 180 2.70 -2.44 14.33
N LYS A 181 3.87 -3.03 14.05
CA LYS A 181 5.08 -2.29 13.70
C LYS A 181 4.97 -1.63 12.32
N LEU A 182 4.44 -2.34 11.32
CA LEU A 182 4.13 -1.78 9.99
C LEU A 182 3.28 -0.51 10.08
N LEU A 183 2.29 -0.51 10.96
CA LEU A 183 1.37 0.60 11.15
C LEU A 183 2.00 1.77 11.90
N GLN A 184 2.79 1.47 12.93
CA GLN A 184 3.59 2.50 13.60
C GLN A 184 4.53 3.19 12.63
N ASP A 185 5.21 2.44 11.76
CA ASP A 185 6.11 3.01 10.75
C ASP A 185 5.35 3.80 9.68
N TYR A 186 4.18 3.30 9.25
CA TYR A 186 3.28 3.98 8.33
C TYR A 186 2.89 5.39 8.81
N PHE A 187 2.71 5.59 10.12
CA PHE A 187 2.30 6.88 10.68
C PHE A 187 3.39 7.66 11.44
N SER A 188 4.58 7.10 11.70
CA SER A 188 5.54 7.73 12.64
C SER A 188 6.44 8.80 12.02
N LYS A 189 6.76 8.74 10.71
CA LYS A 189 7.52 9.77 9.95
C LYS A 189 8.66 10.45 10.74
N LYS A 190 9.60 9.66 11.28
CA LYS A 190 10.77 10.16 12.06
C LYS A 190 11.87 10.84 11.23
N HIS A 191 11.74 10.92 9.89
CA HIS A 191 12.78 11.40 8.97
C HIS A 191 12.31 12.46 7.95
N TYR A 192 11.19 13.14 8.19
CA TYR A 192 10.82 14.26 7.32
C TYR A 192 11.59 15.49 7.76
N VAL A 193 12.34 16.09 6.82
CA VAL A 193 13.02 17.37 6.97
C VAL A 193 11.99 18.39 7.46
N GLU A 194 12.32 19.09 8.55
CA GLU A 194 11.59 20.30 8.94
C GLU A 194 11.78 21.33 7.83
N THR A 195 10.87 21.36 6.87
CA THR A 195 10.73 22.53 6.01
C THR A 195 9.95 23.60 6.77
N ILE A 196 10.63 24.74 6.88
CA ILE A 196 10.27 26.04 7.48
C ILE A 196 8.80 26.41 7.25
#